data_AF-A0A7U6KNL9-F1
#
_entry.id   AF-A0A7U6KNL9-F1
#
_cell.length_a   1.000
_cell.length_b   1.000
_cell.length_c   1.000
_cell.angle_alpha   90.00
_cell.angle_beta   90.00
_cell.angle_gamma   90.00
#
_symmetry.space_group_name_H-M   'P 1'
#
loop_
_entity.id
_entity.type
_entity.pdbx_description
1 polymer ?
#
loop_
_entity_poly.entity_id
_entity_poly.type
_entity_poly.pdbx_seq_one_letter_code
_entity_poly.pdbx_strand_id
1 'polypeptide(L)'
;MYNLFEADDAWLDKIEAFGQPPAIARVVELLAQQKLQDEEWSIAIENPKFKTLRSQWLRAWLLGAISHPNTAQYSGQFRGKLAENDYDLYEKLLVWFQAEKTQPNPLILATSKDIKVATSLAWPTDLTLWFQVIIFILEDTPSLPENIYPRVVDVFKVFQNLAINFENATQPSQVVIEFSSKILQIALDWLSEIEGIKDHPSTHNWQLVNDITGFKDALRNLIIVSANSNPTFIQTYLNRLLDLDEIPNEIFKHIIQLSGFIVQKHADLIVEFCLKKIIV
;
A
#
# COMPACT_ATOMS: atom_id res chain seq x y z
N MET A 1 29.12 14.45 -6.85
CA MET A 1 28.59 13.26 -7.54
C MET A 1 29.73 12.27 -7.83
N TYR A 2 30.79 12.69 -8.54
CA TYR A 2 32.01 11.90 -8.78
C TYR A 2 32.61 11.23 -7.52
N ASN A 3 32.70 11.96 -6.41
CA ASN A 3 33.38 11.46 -5.21
C ASN A 3 32.72 10.28 -4.48
N LEU A 4 31.42 10.01 -4.65
CA LEU A 4 30.76 8.86 -3.99
C LEU A 4 30.90 7.58 -4.82
N PHE A 5 30.83 7.67 -6.15
CA PHE A 5 31.11 6.55 -7.03
C PHE A 5 32.58 6.10 -6.94
N GLU A 6 33.52 7.05 -6.81
CA GLU A 6 34.95 6.74 -6.55
C GLU A 6 35.24 6.27 -5.12
N ALA A 7 34.25 6.28 -4.22
CA ALA A 7 34.45 5.85 -2.84
C ALA A 7 34.32 4.34 -2.65
N ASP A 8 33.86 3.61 -3.69
CA ASP A 8 33.49 2.21 -3.63
C ASP A 8 32.73 1.91 -2.33
N ASP A 9 33.26 1.03 -1.47
CA ASP A 9 32.61 0.60 -0.23
C ASP A 9 32.64 1.65 0.91
N ALA A 10 33.47 2.69 0.80
CA ALA A 10 33.65 3.72 1.82
C ALA A 10 32.76 4.96 1.63
N TRP A 11 31.73 4.88 0.77
CA TRP A 11 30.85 6.01 0.46
C TRP A 11 30.12 6.56 1.69
N LEU A 12 29.73 5.69 2.65
CA LEU A 12 29.07 6.09 3.89
C LEU A 12 29.98 6.96 4.78
N ASP A 13 31.29 6.66 4.82
CA ASP A 13 32.27 7.47 5.57
C ASP A 13 32.46 8.85 4.93
N LYS A 14 32.45 8.93 3.60
CA LYS A 14 32.47 10.22 2.91
C LYS A 14 31.21 11.04 3.25
N ILE A 15 30.03 10.42 3.28
CA ILE A 15 28.78 11.11 3.65
C ILE A 15 28.87 11.68 5.07
N GLU A 16 29.41 10.91 6.02
CA GLU A 16 29.64 11.36 7.39
C GLU A 16 30.61 12.55 7.44
N ALA A 17 31.75 12.46 6.74
CA ALA A 17 32.75 13.52 6.68
C ALA A 17 32.21 14.82 6.05
N PHE A 18 31.28 14.73 5.10
CA PHE A 18 30.60 15.89 4.51
C PHE A 18 29.47 16.46 5.37
N GLY A 19 29.22 15.92 6.57
CA GLY A 19 28.18 16.41 7.48
C GLY A 19 26.76 15.98 7.12
N GLN A 20 26.61 14.95 6.29
CA GLN A 20 25.32 14.34 5.93
C GLN A 20 24.29 15.29 5.24
N PRO A 21 24.66 16.02 4.17
CA PRO A 21 23.76 16.98 3.52
C PRO A 21 22.60 16.27 2.79
N PRO A 22 21.32 16.56 3.06
CA PRO A 22 20.19 15.85 2.43
C PRO A 22 20.17 15.88 0.90
N ALA A 23 20.76 16.91 0.28
CA ALA A 23 20.81 17.08 -1.17
C ALA A 23 21.50 15.92 -1.93
N ILE A 24 22.31 15.10 -1.26
CA ILE A 24 22.96 13.95 -1.90
C ILE A 24 22.15 12.65 -1.81
N ALA A 25 20.95 12.66 -1.20
CA ALA A 25 20.09 11.47 -1.11
C ALA A 25 19.82 10.85 -2.48
N ARG A 26 19.59 11.68 -3.51
CA ARG A 26 19.41 11.20 -4.89
C ARG A 26 20.63 10.46 -5.43
N VAL A 27 21.84 10.85 -5.03
CA VAL A 27 23.07 10.14 -5.43
C VAL A 27 23.13 8.76 -4.78
N VAL A 28 22.70 8.65 -3.52
CA VAL A 28 22.60 7.37 -2.81
C VAL A 28 21.55 6.47 -3.45
N GLU A 29 20.39 7.01 -3.85
CA GLU A 29 19.37 6.25 -4.58
C GLU A 29 19.93 5.67 -5.89
N LEU A 30 20.66 6.49 -6.66
CA LEU A 30 21.27 6.06 -7.93
C LEU A 30 22.39 5.02 -7.69
N LEU A 31 23.18 5.18 -6.63
CA LEU A 31 24.18 4.18 -6.25
C LEU A 31 23.51 2.86 -5.87
N ALA A 32 22.41 2.88 -5.12
CA ALA A 32 21.66 1.69 -4.78
C ALA A 32 21.11 0.97 -6.02
N GLN A 33 20.60 1.74 -6.99
CA GLN A 33 20.15 1.21 -8.28
C GLN A 33 21.28 0.51 -9.04
N GLN A 34 22.45 1.12 -9.11
CA GLN A 34 23.60 0.51 -9.76
C GLN A 34 24.04 -0.77 -9.04
N LYS A 35 24.20 -0.71 -7.72
CA LYS A 35 24.70 -1.82 -6.89
C LYS A 35 23.72 -2.99 -6.82
N LEU A 36 22.44 -2.74 -7.12
CA LEU A 36 21.44 -3.80 -7.26
C LEU A 36 21.74 -4.73 -8.44
N GLN A 37 22.50 -4.28 -9.45
CA GLN A 37 22.81 -5.09 -10.62
C GLN A 37 23.80 -6.23 -10.32
N ASP A 38 24.65 -6.05 -9.31
CA ASP A 38 25.85 -6.88 -9.07
C ASP A 38 25.85 -7.59 -7.71
N GLU A 39 24.69 -7.81 -7.07
CA GLU A 39 24.53 -8.38 -5.70
C GLU A 39 25.14 -7.56 -4.54
N GLU A 40 25.95 -6.56 -4.87
CA GLU A 40 26.59 -5.65 -3.91
C GLU A 40 25.58 -4.86 -3.08
N TRP A 41 24.34 -4.67 -3.58
CA TRP A 41 23.30 -3.98 -2.83
C TRP A 41 22.97 -4.66 -1.50
N SER A 42 22.79 -6.00 -1.53
CA SER A 42 22.46 -6.80 -0.36
C SER A 42 23.61 -6.92 0.63
N ILE A 43 24.86 -6.79 0.16
CA ILE A 43 26.05 -6.74 1.02
C ILE A 43 26.15 -5.39 1.72
N ALA A 44 26.01 -4.30 0.95
CA ALA A 44 26.19 -2.95 1.46
C ALA A 44 25.15 -2.56 2.53
N ILE A 45 23.91 -3.09 2.44
CA ILE A 45 22.86 -2.79 3.43
C ILE A 45 23.19 -3.30 4.85
N GLU A 46 24.10 -4.29 4.97
CA GLU A 46 24.60 -4.79 6.25
C GLU A 46 25.67 -3.89 6.89
N ASN A 47 26.08 -2.82 6.21
CA ASN A 47 27.08 -1.92 6.75
C ASN A 47 26.58 -1.31 8.08
N PRO A 48 27.31 -1.49 9.20
CA PRO A 48 26.88 -1.03 10.51
C PRO A 48 26.71 0.51 10.58
N LYS A 49 27.33 1.27 9.67
CA LYS A 49 27.15 2.72 9.56
C LYS A 49 25.70 3.13 9.31
N PHE A 50 24.87 2.29 8.67
CA PHE A 50 23.44 2.59 8.55
C PHE A 50 22.72 2.70 9.90
N LYS A 51 23.25 2.09 10.96
CA LYS A 51 22.71 2.19 12.33
C LYS A 51 23.20 3.45 13.07
N THR A 52 24.33 4.02 12.69
CA THR A 52 24.93 5.19 13.35
C THR A 52 24.62 6.51 12.63
N LEU A 53 24.44 6.46 11.31
CA LEU A 53 24.10 7.62 10.50
C LEU A 53 22.59 7.91 10.55
N ARG A 54 22.19 9.06 10.00
CA ARG A 54 20.76 9.41 9.86
C ARG A 54 20.03 8.33 9.05
N SER A 55 18.84 7.94 9.51
CA SER A 55 17.99 6.93 8.85
C SER A 55 17.65 7.27 7.39
N GLN A 56 17.75 8.54 7.00
CA GLN A 56 17.59 8.99 5.61
C GLN A 56 18.50 8.25 4.62
N TRP A 57 19.67 7.76 5.05
CA TRP A 57 20.59 7.06 4.15
C TRP A 57 20.17 5.63 3.88
N LEU A 58 19.73 4.92 4.93
CA LEU A 58 19.13 3.59 4.76
C LEU A 58 17.85 3.70 3.93
N ARG A 59 17.06 4.76 4.15
CA ARG A 59 15.89 5.05 3.32
C ARG A 59 16.24 5.26 1.86
N ALA A 60 17.18 6.15 1.55
CA ALA A 60 17.62 6.41 0.18
C ALA A 60 18.19 5.14 -0.47
N TRP A 61 18.92 4.32 0.28
CA TRP A 61 19.45 3.04 -0.19
C TRP A 61 18.34 2.04 -0.56
N LEU A 62 17.32 1.94 0.30
CA LEU A 62 16.20 1.02 0.13
C LEU A 62 15.23 1.48 -0.97
N LEU A 63 14.83 2.75 -0.93
CA LEU A 63 13.92 3.33 -1.93
C LEU A 63 14.59 3.48 -3.31
N GLY A 64 15.91 3.67 -3.35
CA GLY A 64 16.67 3.65 -4.59
C GLY A 64 16.53 2.33 -5.32
N ALA A 65 16.77 1.22 -4.63
CA ALA A 65 16.72 -0.13 -5.19
C ALA A 65 15.35 -0.50 -5.76
N ILE A 66 14.26 -0.32 -4.98
CA ILE A 66 12.89 -0.57 -5.49
C ILE A 66 12.53 0.34 -6.67
N SER A 67 13.23 1.46 -6.85
CA SER A 67 13.01 2.39 -7.98
C SER A 67 13.84 2.03 -9.21
N HIS A 68 14.57 0.92 -9.21
CA HIS A 68 15.32 0.47 -10.38
C HIS A 68 14.35 0.06 -11.50
N PRO A 69 14.49 0.53 -12.75
CA PRO A 69 13.52 0.24 -13.82
C PRO A 69 13.30 -1.26 -14.09
N ASN A 70 14.33 -2.07 -13.88
CA ASN A 70 14.28 -3.53 -14.01
C ASN A 70 14.32 -4.25 -12.65
N THR A 71 13.67 -3.73 -11.61
CA THR A 71 13.71 -4.37 -10.27
C THR A 71 13.28 -5.84 -10.33
N ALA A 72 12.35 -6.21 -11.22
CA ALA A 72 11.94 -7.59 -11.45
C ALA A 72 13.11 -8.52 -11.85
N GLN A 73 14.09 -8.03 -12.60
CA GLN A 73 15.28 -8.82 -13.00
C GLN A 73 16.16 -9.16 -11.79
N TYR A 74 16.24 -8.26 -10.81
CA TYR A 74 17.08 -8.39 -9.63
C TYR A 74 16.29 -8.80 -8.39
N SER A 75 15.05 -9.25 -8.58
CA SER A 75 14.13 -9.43 -7.46
C SER A 75 14.55 -10.57 -6.54
N GLY A 76 15.28 -11.57 -7.03
CA GLY A 76 15.74 -12.70 -6.20
C GLY A 76 16.59 -12.24 -5.02
N GLN A 77 17.68 -11.50 -5.29
CA GLN A 77 18.54 -10.95 -4.25
C GLN A 77 17.81 -9.91 -3.37
N PHE A 78 16.97 -9.08 -3.99
CA PHE A 78 16.28 -8.00 -3.30
C PHE A 78 15.23 -8.56 -2.34
N ARG A 79 14.32 -9.41 -2.83
CA ARG A 79 13.29 -10.08 -2.03
C ARG A 79 13.88 -10.99 -0.97
N GLY A 80 14.90 -11.76 -1.33
CA GLY A 80 15.63 -12.61 -0.38
C GLY A 80 16.15 -11.79 0.80
N LYS A 81 16.75 -10.63 0.52
CA LYS A 81 17.25 -9.74 1.57
C LYS A 81 16.15 -9.07 2.38
N LEU A 82 15.04 -8.69 1.75
CA LEU A 82 13.90 -8.08 2.46
C LEU A 82 13.18 -9.08 3.38
N ALA A 83 13.23 -10.38 3.08
CA ALA A 83 12.61 -11.44 3.89
C ALA A 83 13.44 -11.84 5.14
N GLU A 84 14.70 -11.40 5.23
CA GLU A 84 15.53 -11.63 6.41
C GLU A 84 14.99 -10.85 7.63
N ASN A 85 15.41 -11.26 8.83
CA ASN A 85 15.12 -10.57 10.09
C ASN A 85 13.63 -10.27 10.28
N ASP A 86 12.76 -11.24 9.99
CA ASP A 86 11.30 -11.13 10.14
C ASP A 86 10.71 -9.97 9.32
N TYR A 87 11.20 -9.78 8.10
CA TYR A 87 10.68 -8.80 7.15
C TYR A 87 10.81 -7.32 7.61
N ASP A 88 11.69 -7.01 8.58
CA ASP A 88 11.91 -5.64 9.09
C ASP A 88 12.27 -4.64 7.97
N LEU A 89 13.10 -5.05 7.01
CA LEU A 89 13.43 -4.23 5.85
C LEU A 89 12.23 -4.06 4.89
N TYR A 90 11.41 -5.09 4.73
CA TYR A 90 10.19 -5.01 3.94
C TYR A 90 9.20 -4.02 4.56
N GLU A 91 8.99 -4.08 5.87
CA GLU A 91 8.11 -3.15 6.57
C GLU A 91 8.60 -1.70 6.39
N LYS A 92 9.91 -1.47 6.56
CA LYS A 92 10.53 -0.15 6.33
C LYS A 92 10.38 0.32 4.89
N LEU A 93 10.52 -0.57 3.91
CA LEU A 93 10.30 -0.26 2.51
C LEU A 93 8.89 0.31 2.31
N LEU A 94 7.85 -0.40 2.77
CA LEU A 94 6.46 0.04 2.62
C LEU A 94 6.19 1.37 3.33
N VAL A 95 6.62 1.48 4.59
CA VAL A 95 6.39 2.68 5.42
C VAL A 95 7.10 3.89 4.83
N TRP A 96 8.37 3.77 4.45
CA TRP A 96 9.12 4.89 3.89
C TRP A 96 8.70 5.22 2.47
N PHE A 97 8.32 4.22 1.66
CA PHE A 97 7.81 4.44 0.32
C PHE A 97 6.53 5.29 0.37
N GLN A 98 5.57 4.88 1.19
CA GLN A 98 4.32 5.62 1.40
C GLN A 98 4.60 7.02 1.95
N ALA A 99 5.49 7.16 2.94
CA ALA A 99 5.77 8.46 3.54
C ALA A 99 6.45 9.45 2.56
N GLU A 100 7.32 8.97 1.67
CA GLU A 100 8.12 9.83 0.80
C GLU A 100 7.51 10.05 -0.58
N LYS A 101 6.82 9.03 -1.14
CA LYS A 101 6.30 9.07 -2.51
C LYS A 101 4.81 9.42 -2.56
N THR A 102 4.32 10.12 -1.53
CA THR A 102 2.93 10.60 -1.44
C THR A 102 2.90 12.12 -1.35
N GLN A 103 1.91 12.73 -2.00
CA GLN A 103 1.63 14.16 -1.96
C GLN A 103 0.19 14.42 -1.53
N PRO A 104 -0.10 15.54 -0.84
CA PRO A 104 -1.47 15.94 -0.58
C PRO A 104 -2.28 16.02 -1.88
N ASN A 105 -3.57 15.66 -1.83
CA ASN A 105 -4.44 15.62 -2.99
C ASN A 105 -4.44 16.97 -3.75
N PRO A 106 -3.92 17.00 -5.00
CA PRO A 106 -3.78 18.25 -5.74
C PRO A 106 -5.13 18.86 -6.12
N LEU A 107 -6.18 18.05 -6.32
CA LEU A 107 -7.52 18.54 -6.65
C LEU A 107 -8.19 19.26 -5.47
N ILE A 108 -8.02 18.73 -4.26
CA ILE A 108 -8.56 19.35 -3.04
C ILE A 108 -7.80 20.65 -2.72
N LEU A 109 -6.47 20.64 -2.88
CA LEU A 109 -5.66 21.85 -2.72
C LEU A 109 -6.03 22.94 -3.73
N ALA A 110 -6.36 22.57 -4.97
CA ALA A 110 -6.79 23.52 -6.00
C ALA A 110 -8.17 24.14 -5.72
N THR A 111 -9.09 23.38 -5.11
CA THR A 111 -10.49 23.79 -4.92
C THR A 111 -10.75 24.44 -3.56
N SER A 112 -10.36 23.79 -2.46
CA SER A 112 -10.68 24.21 -1.09
C SER A 112 -9.48 24.75 -0.32
N LYS A 113 -8.25 24.40 -0.74
CA LYS A 113 -7.00 24.63 0.01
C LYS A 113 -6.98 24.01 1.42
N ASP A 114 -7.90 23.10 1.73
CA ASP A 114 -7.89 22.38 3.01
C ASP A 114 -6.76 21.33 3.00
N ILE A 115 -5.66 21.69 3.66
CA ILE A 115 -4.48 20.84 3.74
C ILE A 115 -4.73 19.55 4.52
N LYS A 116 -5.62 19.56 5.52
CA LYS A 116 -5.89 18.37 6.34
C LYS A 116 -6.63 17.33 5.50
N VAL A 117 -7.66 17.75 4.78
CA VAL A 117 -8.43 16.85 3.90
C VAL A 117 -7.57 16.38 2.72
N ALA A 118 -6.74 17.28 2.15
CA ALA A 118 -5.82 16.90 1.08
C ALA A 118 -4.77 15.88 1.55
N THR A 119 -4.26 15.99 2.77
CA THR A 119 -3.32 15.02 3.34
C THR A 119 -4.01 13.68 3.67
N SER A 120 -5.27 13.67 4.13
CA SER A 120 -5.99 12.41 4.37
C SER A 120 -6.33 11.65 3.10
N LEU A 121 -6.53 12.35 1.99
CA LEU A 121 -6.87 11.78 0.67
C LEU A 121 -5.69 11.85 -0.30
N ALA A 122 -4.48 11.70 0.23
CA ALA A 122 -3.24 11.91 -0.48
C ALA A 122 -3.08 10.96 -1.69
N TRP A 123 -2.30 11.43 -2.66
CA TRP A 123 -2.07 10.79 -3.95
C TRP A 123 -0.61 10.39 -4.15
N PRO A 124 -0.33 9.43 -5.05
CA PRO A 124 1.02 9.17 -5.55
C PRO A 124 1.73 10.41 -6.11
N THR A 125 3.03 10.55 -5.86
CA THR A 125 3.88 11.59 -6.50
C THR A 125 4.40 11.18 -7.88
N ASP A 126 4.64 9.88 -8.09
CA ASP A 126 5.18 9.30 -9.32
C ASP A 126 4.40 8.02 -9.67
N LEU A 127 3.50 8.09 -10.64
CA LEU A 127 2.62 6.96 -10.96
C LEU A 127 3.39 5.73 -11.46
N THR A 128 4.48 5.92 -12.22
CA THR A 128 5.25 4.80 -12.76
C THR A 128 5.89 4.01 -11.63
N LEU A 129 6.53 4.70 -10.69
CA LEU A 129 7.11 4.05 -9.53
C LEU A 129 6.04 3.38 -8.66
N TRP A 130 4.89 4.01 -8.47
CA TRP A 130 3.78 3.41 -7.73
C TRP A 130 3.26 2.13 -8.38
N PHE A 131 3.05 2.11 -9.70
CA PHE A 131 2.68 0.87 -10.39
C PHE A 131 3.71 -0.24 -10.16
N GLN A 132 5.01 0.08 -10.24
CA GLN A 132 6.08 -0.87 -9.98
C GLN A 132 6.03 -1.43 -8.56
N VAL A 133 5.83 -0.58 -7.54
CA VAL A 133 5.71 -1.04 -6.14
C VAL A 133 4.44 -1.86 -5.93
N ILE A 134 3.31 -1.49 -6.55
CA ILE A 134 2.09 -2.29 -6.44
C ILE A 134 2.29 -3.67 -7.08
N ILE A 135 2.91 -3.76 -8.27
CA ILE A 135 3.26 -5.07 -8.87
C ILE A 135 4.11 -5.88 -7.89
N PHE A 136 5.17 -5.26 -7.35
CA PHE A 136 6.08 -5.90 -6.42
C PHE A 136 5.35 -6.47 -5.19
N ILE A 137 4.46 -5.69 -4.58
CA ILE A 137 3.65 -6.11 -3.43
C ILE A 137 2.68 -7.23 -3.83
N LEU A 138 1.96 -7.09 -4.94
CA LEU A 138 0.98 -8.09 -5.40
C LEU A 138 1.63 -9.46 -5.67
N GLU A 139 2.84 -9.47 -6.23
CA GLU A 139 3.62 -10.69 -6.44
C GLU A 139 4.09 -11.34 -5.13
N ASP A 140 4.41 -10.53 -4.12
CA ASP A 140 4.96 -11.02 -2.85
C ASP A 140 3.88 -11.44 -1.86
N THR A 141 2.68 -10.85 -1.97
CA THR A 141 1.53 -11.05 -1.06
C THR A 141 1.32 -12.52 -0.67
N PRO A 142 1.35 -13.52 -1.59
CA PRO A 142 1.14 -14.93 -1.22
C PRO A 142 2.21 -15.53 -0.29
N SER A 143 3.35 -14.87 -0.13
CA SER A 143 4.51 -15.32 0.66
C SER A 143 4.84 -14.41 1.85
N LEU A 144 4.15 -13.28 1.98
CA LEU A 144 4.37 -12.34 3.07
C LEU A 144 3.70 -12.86 4.35
N PRO A 145 4.34 -12.70 5.51
CA PRO A 145 3.67 -12.97 6.78
C PRO A 145 2.61 -11.89 7.05
N GLU A 146 1.50 -12.30 7.69
CA GLU A 146 0.30 -11.47 7.86
C GLU A 146 0.53 -10.22 8.72
N ASN A 147 1.56 -10.20 9.58
CA ASN A 147 1.96 -9.02 10.35
C ASN A 147 2.34 -7.83 9.45
N ILE A 148 2.73 -8.06 8.19
CA ILE A 148 3.08 -7.02 7.22
C ILE A 148 1.84 -6.49 6.46
N TYR A 149 0.74 -7.23 6.43
CA TYR A 149 -0.45 -6.89 5.63
C TYR A 149 -1.05 -5.51 5.94
N PRO A 150 -1.08 -5.02 7.21
CA PRO A 150 -1.51 -3.65 7.48
C PRO A 150 -0.71 -2.58 6.73
N ARG A 151 0.61 -2.77 6.57
CA ARG A 151 1.46 -1.85 5.81
C ARG A 151 1.23 -1.93 4.31
N VAL A 152 0.95 -3.13 3.81
CA VAL A 152 0.52 -3.33 2.41
C VAL A 152 -0.76 -2.53 2.15
N VAL A 153 -1.74 -2.65 3.04
CA VAL A 153 -3.01 -1.91 2.95
C VAL A 153 -2.80 -0.40 3.03
N ASP A 154 -1.85 0.08 3.83
CA ASP A 154 -1.51 1.52 3.90
C ASP A 154 -0.97 2.08 2.58
N VAL A 155 -0.23 1.28 1.81
CA VAL A 155 0.18 1.63 0.44
C VAL A 155 -1.03 1.59 -0.51
N PHE A 156 -1.83 0.52 -0.45
CA PHE A 156 -3.03 0.37 -1.29
C PHE A 156 -4.04 1.51 -1.12
N LYS A 157 -4.24 2.01 0.11
CA LYS A 157 -5.12 3.17 0.40
C LYS A 157 -4.75 4.39 -0.44
N VAL A 158 -3.47 4.72 -0.53
CA VAL A 158 -3.01 5.90 -1.30
C VAL A 158 -3.27 5.70 -2.80
N PHE A 159 -3.07 4.49 -3.32
CA PHE A 159 -3.38 4.19 -4.71
C PHE A 159 -4.90 4.24 -4.97
N GLN A 160 -5.74 3.73 -4.05
CA GLN A 160 -7.19 3.80 -4.20
C GLN A 160 -7.73 5.24 -4.16
N ASN A 161 -7.14 6.12 -3.34
CA ASN A 161 -7.48 7.55 -3.34
C ASN A 161 -7.33 8.20 -4.73
N LEU A 162 -6.36 7.75 -5.52
CA LEU A 162 -6.21 8.15 -6.91
C LEU A 162 -7.30 7.52 -7.78
N ALA A 163 -7.49 6.20 -7.70
CA ALA A 163 -8.41 5.45 -8.55
C ALA A 163 -9.86 5.93 -8.48
N ILE A 164 -10.32 6.37 -7.30
CA ILE A 164 -11.68 6.93 -7.10
C ILE A 164 -11.94 8.15 -8.00
N ASN A 165 -10.92 8.91 -8.36
CA ASN A 165 -11.06 10.13 -9.16
C ASN A 165 -10.98 9.89 -10.67
N PHE A 166 -10.47 8.75 -11.13
CA PHE A 166 -10.28 8.46 -12.55
C PHE A 166 -11.55 8.01 -13.27
N GLU A 167 -12.53 7.46 -12.57
CA GLU A 167 -13.73 6.91 -13.21
C GLU A 167 -14.74 8.00 -13.62
N ASN A 168 -14.71 9.15 -12.95
CA ASN A 168 -15.48 10.34 -13.35
C ASN A 168 -14.82 11.12 -14.50
N ALA A 169 -13.64 10.68 -14.96
CA ALA A 169 -12.98 11.30 -16.10
C ALA A 169 -13.63 10.86 -17.42
N THR A 170 -13.65 11.76 -18.40
CA THR A 170 -14.19 11.48 -19.75
C THR A 170 -13.50 10.30 -20.45
N GLN A 171 -12.27 9.97 -20.03
CA GLN A 171 -11.47 8.84 -20.53
C GLN A 171 -10.73 8.20 -19.33
N PRO A 172 -11.34 7.23 -18.65
CA PRO A 172 -10.73 6.59 -17.49
C PRO A 172 -9.50 5.78 -17.90
N SER A 173 -8.45 5.79 -17.08
CA SER A 173 -7.25 4.98 -17.34
C SER A 173 -7.52 3.52 -17.01
N GLN A 174 -7.61 2.68 -18.04
CA GLN A 174 -7.87 1.24 -17.88
C GLN A 174 -6.83 0.56 -16.98
N VAL A 175 -5.57 0.97 -17.06
CA VAL A 175 -4.48 0.43 -16.22
C VAL A 175 -4.73 0.73 -14.73
N VAL A 176 -5.21 1.93 -14.39
CA VAL A 176 -5.55 2.28 -13.01
C VAL A 176 -6.70 1.42 -12.50
N ILE A 177 -7.73 1.20 -13.32
CA ILE A 177 -8.89 0.36 -12.97
C ILE A 177 -8.46 -1.09 -12.73
N GLU A 178 -7.62 -1.66 -13.58
CA GLU A 178 -7.12 -3.03 -13.43
C GLU A 178 -6.34 -3.22 -12.14
N PHE A 179 -5.46 -2.27 -11.80
CA PHE A 179 -4.70 -2.31 -10.55
C PHE A 179 -5.60 -2.13 -9.32
N SER A 180 -6.54 -1.20 -9.39
CA SER A 180 -7.58 -1.03 -8.37
C SER A 180 -8.35 -2.33 -8.14
N SER A 181 -8.77 -3.01 -9.21
CA SER A 181 -9.48 -4.28 -9.11
C SER A 181 -8.65 -5.37 -8.42
N LYS A 182 -7.35 -5.47 -8.73
CA LYS A 182 -6.46 -6.45 -8.05
C LYS A 182 -6.33 -6.17 -6.55
N ILE A 183 -6.18 -4.90 -6.18
CA ILE A 183 -6.14 -4.46 -4.78
C ILE A 183 -7.44 -4.79 -4.06
N LEU A 184 -8.58 -4.47 -4.68
CA LEU A 184 -9.90 -4.71 -4.11
C LEU A 184 -10.22 -6.19 -3.98
N GLN A 185 -9.73 -7.03 -4.89
CA GLN A 185 -9.85 -8.48 -4.78
C GLN A 185 -9.14 -9.02 -3.54
N ILE A 186 -7.88 -8.63 -3.32
CA ILE A 186 -7.14 -8.98 -2.09
C ILE A 186 -7.90 -8.51 -0.85
N ALA A 187 -8.37 -7.26 -0.86
CA ALA A 187 -9.08 -6.70 0.28
C ALA A 187 -10.38 -7.47 0.59
N LEU A 188 -11.13 -7.84 -0.45
CA LEU A 188 -12.35 -8.60 -0.34
C LEU A 188 -12.09 -10.02 0.18
N ASP A 189 -11.06 -10.70 -0.32
CA ASP A 189 -10.72 -12.06 0.09
C ASP A 189 -10.26 -12.11 1.55
N TRP A 190 -9.31 -11.24 1.92
CA TRP A 190 -8.85 -11.12 3.31
C TRP A 190 -9.98 -10.75 4.27
N LEU A 191 -10.82 -9.78 3.91
CA LEU A 191 -11.95 -9.40 4.76
C LEU A 191 -12.92 -10.56 4.95
N SER A 192 -13.18 -11.34 3.89
CA SER A 192 -14.09 -12.47 3.93
C SER A 192 -13.56 -13.61 4.82
N GLU A 193 -12.25 -13.87 4.77
CA GLU A 193 -11.61 -14.82 5.68
C GLU A 193 -11.70 -14.38 7.14
N ILE A 194 -11.39 -13.11 7.43
CA ILE A 194 -11.39 -12.57 8.80
C ILE A 194 -12.81 -12.55 9.38
N GLU A 195 -13.82 -12.23 8.56
CA GLU A 195 -15.23 -12.20 8.99
C GLU A 195 -15.88 -13.59 9.03
N GLY A 196 -15.17 -14.65 8.61
CA GLY A 196 -15.68 -16.02 8.62
C GLY A 196 -16.86 -16.22 7.66
N ILE A 197 -16.84 -15.53 6.52
CA ILE A 197 -17.89 -15.64 5.50
C ILE A 197 -17.91 -17.07 4.96
N LYS A 198 -19.12 -17.60 4.75
CA LYS A 198 -19.31 -18.95 4.22
C LYS A 198 -18.54 -19.15 2.91
N ASP A 199 -17.96 -20.33 2.74
CA ASP A 199 -17.14 -20.73 1.59
C ASP A 199 -15.81 -19.97 1.43
N HIS A 200 -15.41 -19.17 2.43
CA HIS A 200 -14.10 -18.50 2.52
C HIS A 200 -13.33 -18.97 3.76
N PRO A 201 -12.78 -20.21 3.76
CA PRO A 201 -12.01 -20.70 4.89
C PRO A 201 -10.77 -19.84 5.10
N SER A 202 -10.44 -19.54 6.37
CA SER A 202 -9.21 -18.84 6.71
C SER A 202 -8.01 -19.66 6.25
N THR A 203 -7.23 -19.10 5.33
CA THR A 203 -5.95 -19.67 4.88
C THR A 203 -4.76 -19.02 5.58
N HIS A 204 -5.00 -17.83 6.16
CA HIS A 204 -4.01 -17.00 6.81
C HIS A 204 -4.05 -17.10 8.34
N ASN A 205 -2.92 -16.78 8.98
CA ASN A 205 -2.82 -16.66 10.44
C ASN A 205 -3.10 -15.21 10.90
N TRP A 206 -4.37 -14.85 10.97
CA TRP A 206 -4.81 -13.50 11.39
C TRP A 206 -4.39 -13.08 12.80
N GLN A 207 -3.91 -14.01 13.64
CA GLN A 207 -3.40 -13.68 14.99
C GLN A 207 -2.09 -12.89 14.95
N LEU A 208 -1.38 -12.89 13.81
CA LEU A 208 -0.16 -12.10 13.62
C LEU A 208 -0.45 -10.61 13.36
N VAL A 209 -1.70 -10.25 13.09
CA VAL A 209 -2.12 -8.86 12.91
C VAL A 209 -2.44 -8.23 14.27
N ASN A 210 -1.57 -7.33 14.73
CA ASN A 210 -1.68 -6.70 16.06
C ASN A 210 -3.01 -5.96 16.29
N ASP A 211 -3.52 -5.23 15.29
CA ASP A 211 -4.80 -4.51 15.34
C ASP A 211 -5.74 -5.04 14.26
N ILE A 212 -6.29 -6.24 14.51
CA ILE A 212 -7.20 -6.90 13.57
C ILE A 212 -8.49 -6.09 13.33
N THR A 213 -8.97 -5.35 14.33
CA THR A 213 -10.18 -4.53 14.20
C THR A 213 -9.95 -3.36 13.27
N GLY A 214 -8.88 -2.58 13.51
CA GLY A 214 -8.49 -1.48 12.62
C GLY A 214 -8.14 -1.99 11.21
N PHE A 215 -7.57 -3.19 11.09
CA PHE A 215 -7.32 -3.82 9.81
C PHE A 215 -8.60 -4.17 9.05
N LYS A 216 -9.60 -4.81 9.69
CA LYS A 216 -10.93 -5.05 9.08
C LYS A 216 -11.55 -3.76 8.56
N ASP A 217 -11.53 -2.70 9.37
CA ASP A 217 -12.10 -1.41 8.98
C ASP A 217 -11.35 -0.78 7.79
N ALA A 218 -10.02 -0.92 7.76
CA ALA A 218 -9.22 -0.49 6.62
C ALA A 218 -9.60 -1.23 5.33
N LEU A 219 -9.78 -2.56 5.38
CA LEU A 219 -10.21 -3.36 4.24
C LEU A 219 -11.63 -2.98 3.77
N ARG A 220 -12.58 -2.87 4.71
CA ARG A 220 -13.95 -2.41 4.42
C ARG A 220 -13.95 -1.05 3.74
N ASN A 221 -13.13 -0.11 4.23
CA ASN A 221 -13.03 1.23 3.67
C ASN A 221 -12.51 1.21 2.23
N LEU A 222 -11.53 0.36 1.90
CA LEU A 222 -11.07 0.22 0.51
C LEU A 222 -12.24 -0.19 -0.41
N ILE A 223 -13.03 -1.17 0.00
CA ILE A 223 -14.17 -1.68 -0.78
C ILE A 223 -15.28 -0.63 -0.90
N ILE A 224 -15.70 -0.04 0.22
CA ILE A 224 -16.84 0.88 0.26
C ILE A 224 -16.54 2.18 -0.48
N VAL A 225 -15.35 2.77 -0.29
CA VAL A 225 -15.03 4.05 -0.95
C VAL A 225 -14.87 3.85 -2.47
N SER A 226 -14.50 2.63 -2.91
CA SER A 226 -14.50 2.24 -4.32
C SER A 226 -15.87 1.81 -4.87
N ALA A 227 -16.99 1.99 -4.14
CA ALA A 227 -18.32 1.59 -4.59
C ALA A 227 -18.77 2.26 -5.91
N ASN A 228 -18.36 3.51 -6.14
CA ASN A 228 -18.54 4.16 -7.43
C ASN A 228 -17.56 3.58 -8.46
N SER A 229 -16.28 3.63 -8.06
CA SER A 229 -15.07 2.99 -8.61
C SER A 229 -15.22 1.73 -9.45
N ASN A 230 -15.67 0.73 -8.72
CA ASN A 230 -15.61 -0.68 -9.01
C ASN A 230 -16.81 -1.30 -8.26
N PRO A 231 -18.04 -1.04 -8.73
CA PRO A 231 -19.28 -1.32 -7.99
C PRO A 231 -19.45 -2.81 -7.65
N THR A 232 -18.88 -3.69 -8.46
CA THR A 232 -18.97 -5.14 -8.28
C THR A 232 -18.42 -5.61 -6.93
N PHE A 233 -17.34 -5.01 -6.41
CA PHE A 233 -16.73 -5.47 -5.16
C PHE A 233 -17.62 -5.20 -3.94
N ILE A 234 -18.23 -4.01 -3.86
CA ILE A 234 -19.15 -3.71 -2.77
C ILE A 234 -20.44 -4.52 -2.91
N GLN A 235 -20.93 -4.75 -4.12
CA GLN A 235 -22.07 -5.62 -4.37
C GLN A 235 -21.78 -7.05 -3.88
N THR A 236 -20.64 -7.63 -4.25
CA THR A 236 -20.23 -8.96 -3.78
C THR A 236 -20.12 -9.01 -2.26
N TYR A 237 -19.52 -7.99 -1.64
CA TYR A 237 -19.40 -7.93 -0.19
C TYR A 237 -20.76 -7.87 0.51
N LEU A 238 -21.68 -7.00 0.07
CA LEU A 238 -23.02 -6.90 0.65
C LEU A 238 -23.83 -8.17 0.50
N ASN A 239 -23.76 -8.83 -0.67
CA ASN A 239 -24.44 -10.10 -0.89
C ASN A 239 -23.93 -11.18 0.08
N ARG A 240 -22.61 -11.26 0.30
CA ARG A 240 -22.04 -12.18 1.28
C ARG A 240 -22.54 -11.92 2.71
N LEU A 241 -22.70 -10.65 3.09
CA LEU A 241 -23.26 -10.29 4.39
C LEU A 241 -24.76 -10.60 4.50
N LEU A 242 -25.50 -10.45 3.39
CA LEU A 242 -26.90 -10.81 3.30
C LEU A 242 -27.12 -12.32 3.42
N ASP A 243 -26.12 -13.14 3.11
CA ASP A 243 -26.17 -14.60 3.27
C ASP A 243 -25.93 -15.06 4.72
N LEU A 244 -25.47 -14.18 5.62
CA LEU A 244 -25.30 -14.49 7.04
C LEU A 244 -26.66 -14.67 7.73
N ASP A 245 -26.71 -15.49 8.78
CA ASP A 245 -27.93 -15.64 9.60
C ASP A 245 -28.32 -14.32 10.26
N GLU A 246 -27.35 -13.65 10.90
CA GLU A 246 -27.49 -12.30 11.46
C GLU A 246 -26.32 -11.42 11.03
N ILE A 247 -26.62 -10.17 10.65
CA ILE A 247 -25.60 -9.16 10.36
C ILE A 247 -25.05 -8.59 11.68
N PRO A 248 -23.74 -8.68 11.96
CA PRO A 248 -23.15 -8.10 13.16
C PRO A 248 -23.38 -6.59 13.28
N ASN A 249 -23.72 -6.12 14.48
CA ASN A 249 -24.02 -4.70 14.74
C ASN A 249 -22.86 -3.75 14.38
N GLU A 250 -21.62 -4.19 14.55
CA GLU A 250 -20.43 -3.42 14.18
C GLU A 250 -20.36 -3.20 12.66
N ILE A 251 -20.55 -4.26 11.87
CA ILE A 251 -20.55 -4.21 10.40
C ILE A 251 -21.70 -3.34 9.90
N PHE A 252 -22.90 -3.52 10.48
CA PHE A 252 -24.07 -2.72 10.12
C PHE A 252 -23.81 -1.23 10.30
N LYS A 253 -23.32 -0.81 11.48
CA LYS A 253 -23.02 0.60 11.75
C LYS A 253 -22.00 1.16 10.78
N HIS A 254 -20.94 0.39 10.48
CA HIS A 254 -19.88 0.81 9.56
C HIS A 254 -20.40 1.04 8.13
N ILE A 255 -21.19 0.10 7.60
CA ILE A 255 -21.79 0.22 6.26
C ILE A 255 -22.75 1.40 6.18
N ILE A 256 -23.60 1.60 7.20
CA ILE A 256 -24.55 2.71 7.19
C ILE A 256 -23.84 4.07 7.26
N GLN A 257 -22.76 4.19 8.05
CA GLN A 257 -21.96 5.41 8.12
C GLN A 257 -21.39 5.83 6.76
N LEU A 258 -21.05 4.87 5.90
CA LEU A 258 -20.46 5.10 4.58
C LEU A 258 -21.44 4.82 3.42
N SER A 259 -22.73 4.64 3.72
CA SER A 259 -23.76 4.28 2.73
C SER A 259 -23.88 5.27 1.58
N GLY A 260 -23.52 6.54 1.80
CA GLY A 260 -23.50 7.58 0.76
C GLY A 260 -22.63 7.25 -0.46
N PHE A 261 -21.59 6.43 -0.30
CA PHE A 261 -20.78 5.92 -1.42
C PHE A 261 -21.50 4.80 -2.18
N ILE A 262 -22.32 4.01 -1.48
CA ILE A 262 -22.94 2.79 -2.00
C ILE A 262 -24.23 3.10 -2.75
N VAL A 263 -25.09 3.96 -2.19
CA VAL A 263 -26.42 4.26 -2.73
C VAL A 263 -26.42 4.89 -4.13
N GLN A 264 -25.29 5.42 -4.57
CA GLN A 264 -25.15 5.98 -5.93
C GLN A 264 -25.26 4.91 -7.02
N LYS A 265 -24.90 3.65 -6.71
CA LYS A 265 -24.93 2.52 -7.64
C LYS A 265 -25.80 1.36 -7.17
N HIS A 266 -25.97 1.19 -5.86
CA HIS A 266 -26.61 0.03 -5.22
C HIS A 266 -27.57 0.44 -4.10
N ALA A 267 -28.49 1.37 -4.38
CA ALA A 267 -29.48 1.81 -3.40
C ALA A 267 -30.41 0.69 -2.91
N ASP A 268 -30.78 -0.21 -3.82
CA ASP A 268 -31.57 -1.41 -3.57
C ASP A 268 -30.89 -2.36 -2.55
N LEU A 269 -29.60 -2.65 -2.73
CA LEU A 269 -28.86 -3.51 -1.80
C LEU A 269 -28.75 -2.92 -0.40
N ILE A 270 -28.66 -1.59 -0.27
CA ILE A 270 -28.69 -0.94 1.05
C ILE A 270 -30.05 -1.10 1.71
N VAL A 271 -31.15 -1.02 0.95
CA VAL A 271 -32.50 -1.26 1.48
C VAL A 271 -32.63 -2.70 1.97
N GLU A 272 -32.21 -3.68 1.17
CA GLU A 272 -32.23 -5.09 1.55
C GLU A 272 -31.39 -5.36 2.81
N PHE A 273 -30.19 -4.78 2.87
CA PHE A 273 -29.29 -4.86 4.02
C PHE A 273 -29.93 -4.29 5.30
N CYS A 274 -30.63 -3.15 5.20
CA CYS A 274 -31.40 -2.58 6.31
C CYS A 274 -32.56 -3.47 6.74
N LEU A 275 -33.32 -4.01 5.77
CA LEU A 275 -34.46 -4.88 6.05
C LEU A 275 -34.04 -6.16 6.76
N LYS A 276 -32.96 -6.80 6.32
CA LYS A 276 -32.44 -8.01 6.97
C LYS A 276 -32.08 -7.75 8.44
N LYS A 277 -31.50 -6.58 8.76
CA LYS A 277 -31.16 -6.24 10.15
C LYS A 277 -32.37 -5.95 11.04
N ILE A 278 -33.53 -5.63 10.47
CA ILE A 278 -34.77 -5.38 11.22
C ILE A 278 -35.54 -6.68 11.48
N ILE A 279 -35.44 -7.64 10.56
CA ILE A 279 -36.21 -8.88 10.58
C ILE A 279 -35.58 -9.95 11.49
N VAL A 280 -34.26 -9.91 11.66
CA VAL A 280 -33.47 -10.79 12.54
C VAL A 280 -33.15 -10.06 13.84
#